data_AF-X0T1N3-F1
#
_entry.id   AF-X0T1N3-F1
#
_cell.length_a   1.000
_cell.length_b   1.000
_cell.length_c   1.000
_cell.angle_alpha   90.00
_cell.angle_beta   90.00
_cell.angle_gamma   90.00
#
_symmetry.space_group_name_H-M   'P 1'
#
loop_
_entity.id
_entity.type
_entity.pdbx_description
1 polymer ?
#
loop_
_entity_poly.entity_id
_entity_poly.type
_entity_poly.pdbx_seq_one_letter_code
_entity_poly.pdbx_strand_id
1 'polypeptide(L)'
;MSDRTEQSERIPPQDLMAEQATLGGMMVEPGALERVLATGLQAAEFYQQAHMRIFDAITHLVAKGQPVDLLTVDRRLRDEGCVDAVGGPAYLSSLLKVGPTTAHIVRYAQI
;
A
#
# COMPACT_ATOMS: atom_id res chain seq x y z
N MET A 1 -3.47 25.04 -30.82
CA MET A 1 -3.18 25.72 -29.54
C MET A 1 -4.49 25.88 -28.80
N SER A 2 -4.45 25.69 -27.47
CA SER A 2 -5.56 25.75 -26.51
C SER A 2 -6.50 24.52 -26.54
N ASP A 3 -6.80 23.83 -25.45
CA ASP A 3 -6.57 24.11 -24.04
C ASP A 3 -6.51 22.76 -23.29
N ARG A 4 -5.43 22.57 -22.54
CA ARG A 4 -5.09 21.38 -21.77
C ARG A 4 -5.66 21.61 -20.37
N THR A 5 -6.94 21.34 -20.18
CA THR A 5 -7.52 21.29 -18.84
C THR A 5 -7.27 19.91 -18.25
N GLU A 6 -6.01 19.69 -17.85
CA GLU A 6 -5.64 18.68 -16.87
C GLU A 6 -6.33 19.04 -15.55
N GLN A 7 -7.53 18.50 -15.36
CA GLN A 7 -8.11 18.39 -14.03
C GLN A 7 -7.23 17.41 -13.25
N SER A 8 -6.21 17.99 -12.61
CA SER A 8 -5.52 17.42 -11.45
C SER A 8 -6.57 17.21 -10.36
N GLU A 9 -7.28 16.08 -10.46
CA GLU A 9 -8.23 15.59 -9.47
C GLU A 9 -7.42 15.06 -8.29
N ARG A 10 -6.98 16.00 -7.45
CA ARG A 10 -6.38 15.77 -6.15
C ARG A 10 -7.35 14.91 -5.34
N ILE A 11 -7.00 13.63 -5.16
CA ILE A 11 -7.67 12.78 -4.17
C ILE A 11 -7.49 13.47 -2.81
N PRO A 12 -8.54 13.60 -1.99
CA PRO A 12 -8.44 14.23 -0.69
C PRO A 12 -7.36 13.51 0.16
N PRO A 13 -6.62 14.23 1.01
CA PRO A 13 -5.50 13.70 1.80
C PRO A 13 -5.87 12.64 2.87
N GLN A 14 -7.03 11.97 2.80
CA GLN A 14 -7.55 11.04 3.81
C GLN A 14 -8.42 9.90 3.21
N ASP A 15 -8.14 9.41 2.00
CA ASP A 15 -8.86 8.25 1.47
C ASP A 15 -8.33 6.92 2.06
N LEU A 16 -8.94 6.51 3.16
CA LEU A 16 -8.61 5.26 3.85
C LEU A 16 -8.84 4.02 2.99
N MET A 17 -9.83 4.04 2.08
CA MET A 17 -10.07 2.92 1.19
C MET A 17 -8.97 2.79 0.15
N ALA A 18 -8.46 3.91 -0.35
CA ALA A 18 -7.31 3.93 -1.24
C ALA A 18 -6.06 3.36 -0.55
N GLU A 19 -5.77 3.75 0.70
CA GLU A 19 -4.65 3.19 1.46
C GLU A 19 -4.77 1.67 1.64
N GLN A 20 -5.97 1.19 2.02
CA GLN A 20 -6.24 -0.23 2.19
C GLN A 20 -6.10 -1.00 0.87
N ALA A 21 -6.61 -0.43 -0.23
CA ALA A 21 -6.48 -0.98 -1.56
C ALA A 21 -5.02 -1.07 -2.02
N THR A 22 -4.22 -0.04 -1.77
CA THR A 22 -2.79 -0.02 -2.08
C THR A 22 -2.06 -1.13 -1.35
N LEU A 23 -2.21 -1.21 -0.03
CA LEU A 23 -1.54 -2.24 0.78
C LEU A 23 -2.00 -3.64 0.41
N GLY A 24 -3.31 -3.83 0.23
CA GLY A 24 -3.89 -5.09 -0.24
C GLY A 24 -3.33 -5.49 -1.60
N GLY A 25 -3.38 -4.59 -2.58
CA GLY A 25 -2.89 -4.80 -3.93
C GLY A 25 -1.41 -5.18 -3.97
N MET A 26 -0.56 -4.50 -3.20
CA MET A 26 0.87 -4.82 -3.09
C MET A 26 1.15 -6.25 -2.62
N MET A 27 0.23 -6.88 -1.88
CA MET A 27 0.39 -8.24 -1.34
C MET A 27 -0.22 -9.34 -2.21
N VAL A 28 -1.13 -9.02 -3.15
CA VAL A 28 -1.86 -10.05 -3.93
C VAL A 28 -1.85 -9.86 -5.43
N GLU A 29 -1.77 -8.62 -5.92
CA GLU A 29 -1.87 -8.35 -7.34
C GLU A 29 -0.47 -8.42 -8.00
N PRO A 30 -0.29 -9.26 -9.02
CA PRO A 30 0.95 -9.31 -9.78
C PRO A 30 1.34 -7.94 -10.34
N GLY A 31 2.57 -7.51 -10.08
CA GLY A 31 3.08 -6.24 -10.58
C GLY A 31 2.62 -5.01 -9.82
N ALA A 32 1.66 -5.10 -8.88
CA ALA A 32 1.18 -3.93 -8.14
C ALA A 32 2.24 -3.39 -7.19
N LEU A 33 3.03 -4.28 -6.56
CA LEU A 33 4.16 -3.91 -5.73
C LEU A 33 5.14 -3.01 -6.49
N GLU A 34 5.60 -3.45 -7.66
CA GLU A 34 6.56 -2.71 -8.48
C GLU A 34 5.98 -1.39 -8.98
N ARG A 35 4.71 -1.37 -9.40
CA ARG A 35 4.01 -0.15 -9.80
C ARG A 35 3.92 0.86 -8.67
N VAL A 36 3.54 0.40 -7.46
CA VAL A 36 3.44 1.26 -6.28
C VAL A 36 4.82 1.71 -5.80
N LEU A 37 5.89 0.94 -5.94
CA LEU A 37 7.22 1.42 -5.57
C LEU A 37 7.78 2.44 -6.58
N ALA A 38 7.47 2.29 -7.87
CA ALA A 38 7.90 3.20 -8.93
C ALA A 38 7.33 4.63 -8.78
N THR A 39 6.31 4.78 -7.94
CA THR A 39 5.67 6.06 -7.60
C THR A 39 6.54 7.01 -6.80
N GLY A 40 7.46 6.46 -6.00
CA GLY A 40 8.13 7.20 -4.93
C GLY A 40 7.30 7.36 -3.64
N LEU A 41 6.17 6.66 -3.48
CA LEU A 41 5.33 6.67 -2.28
C LEU A 41 6.14 6.25 -1.05
N GLN A 42 6.06 7.06 0.00
CA GLN A 42 6.73 6.85 1.28
C GLN A 42 5.71 6.48 2.37
N ALA A 43 6.15 5.74 3.38
CA ALA A 43 5.29 5.36 4.51
C ALA A 43 4.62 6.56 5.18
N ALA A 44 5.32 7.69 5.30
CA ALA A 44 4.82 8.92 5.92
C ALA A 44 3.64 9.57 5.18
N GLU A 45 3.34 9.15 3.95
CA GLU A 45 2.20 9.67 3.16
C GLU A 45 0.88 8.97 3.49
N PHE A 46 0.92 7.83 4.18
CA PHE A 46 -0.29 7.20 4.70
C PHE A 46 -0.84 8.00 5.87
N TYR A 47 -2.16 8.19 5.93
CA TYR A 47 -2.82 8.87 7.04
C TYR A 47 -2.87 8.00 8.30
N GLN A 48 -3.13 6.69 8.14
CA GLN A 48 -3.16 5.79 9.29
C GLN A 48 -1.77 5.31 9.67
N GLN A 49 -1.45 5.50 10.94
CA GLN A 49 -0.26 4.93 11.58
C GLN A 49 -0.13 3.41 11.43
N ALA A 50 -1.24 2.67 11.33
CA ALA A 50 -1.21 1.25 11.03
C ALA A 50 -0.71 0.99 9.61
N HIS A 51 -1.19 1.76 8.64
CA HIS A 51 -0.81 1.63 7.24
C HIS A 51 0.64 2.06 6.98
N MET A 52 1.11 3.11 7.65
CA MET A 52 2.53 3.49 7.64
C MET A 52 3.41 2.29 8.00
N ARG A 53 3.10 1.61 9.12
CA ARG A 53 3.86 0.44 9.61
C ARG A 53 3.78 -0.75 8.65
N ILE A 54 2.62 -1.00 8.05
CA ILE A 54 2.46 -2.09 7.09
C ILE A 54 3.30 -1.80 5.83
N PHE A 55 3.28 -0.56 5.32
CA PHE A 55 4.10 -0.17 4.19
C PHE A 55 5.60 -0.26 4.48
N ASP A 56 6.04 0.18 5.66
CA ASP A 56 7.43 0.01 6.12
C ASP A 56 7.84 -1.47 6.16
N ALA A 57 6.97 -2.35 6.69
CA ALA A 57 7.22 -3.79 6.69
C ALA A 57 7.35 -4.34 5.26
N ILE A 58 6.48 -3.92 4.33
CA ILE A 58 6.55 -4.31 2.92
C ILE A 58 7.86 -3.86 2.28
N THR A 59 8.21 -2.58 2.38
CA THR A 59 9.44 -2.05 1.78
C THR A 59 10.70 -2.67 2.39
N HIS A 60 10.66 -3.04 3.67
CA HIS A 60 11.75 -3.77 4.29
C HIS A 60 11.94 -5.17 3.69
N LEU A 61 10.86 -5.92 3.49
CA LEU A 61 10.91 -7.24 2.84
C LEU A 61 11.49 -7.13 1.42
N VAL A 62 11.06 -6.11 0.66
CA VAL A 62 11.60 -5.82 -0.68
C VAL A 62 13.10 -5.56 -0.63
N ALA A 63 13.56 -4.71 0.30
CA ALA A 63 14.97 -4.41 0.46
C ALA A 63 15.81 -5.64 0.84
N LYS A 64 15.19 -6.67 1.43
CA LYS A 64 15.81 -7.96 1.77
C LYS A 64 15.67 -9.01 0.66
N GLY A 65 15.02 -8.68 -0.47
CA GLY A 65 14.74 -9.64 -1.54
C GLY A 65 13.78 -10.76 -1.10
N GLN A 66 12.93 -10.48 -0.12
CA GLN A 66 11.95 -11.44 0.41
C GLN A 66 10.60 -11.30 -0.28
N PRO A 67 9.81 -12.38 -0.39
CA PRO A 67 8.44 -12.31 -0.90
C PRO A 67 7.60 -11.34 -0.09
N VAL A 68 6.74 -10.59 -0.76
CA VAL A 68 5.73 -9.71 -0.15
C VAL A 68 4.37 -10.37 -0.32
N ASP A 69 3.89 -10.98 0.75
CA ASP A 69 2.56 -11.56 0.85
C ASP A 69 2.05 -11.43 2.30
N LEU A 70 0.79 -11.79 2.54
CA LEU A 70 0.19 -11.68 3.88
C LEU A 70 1.00 -12.40 4.96
N LEU A 71 1.54 -13.58 4.68
CA LEU A 71 2.26 -14.38 5.66
C LEU A 71 3.60 -13.74 6.01
N THR A 72 4.35 -13.26 5.00
CA THR A 72 5.65 -12.62 5.23
C THR A 72 5.50 -11.26 5.92
N VAL A 73 4.47 -10.49 5.57
CA VAL A 73 4.16 -9.21 6.21
C VAL A 73 3.70 -9.41 7.66
N ASP A 74 2.78 -10.34 7.93
CA ASP A 74 2.35 -10.67 9.29
C ASP A 74 3.54 -11.10 10.17
N ARG A 75 4.38 -12.00 9.65
CA ARG A 75 5.60 -12.43 10.34
C ARG A 75 6.53 -11.26 10.63
N ARG A 76 6.76 -10.37 9.66
CA ARG A 76 7.63 -9.23 9.85
C ARG A 76 7.12 -8.30 10.96
N LEU A 77 5.83 -8.01 10.96
CA LEU A 77 5.18 -7.18 11.98
C LEU A 77 5.21 -7.83 13.37
N ARG A 78 5.14 -9.17 13.45
CA ARG A 78 5.34 -9.92 14.70
C ARG A 78 6.78 -9.82 15.21
N ASP A 79 7.76 -9.99 14.32
CA ASP A 79 9.18 -9.92 14.67
C ASP A 79 9.55 -8.51 15.18
N GLU A 80 8.83 -7.47 14.74
CA GLU A 80 8.95 -6.09 15.26
C GLU A 80 8.10 -5.81 16.52
N GLY A 81 7.23 -6.73 16.94
CA GLY A 81 6.31 -6.51 18.06
C GLY A 81 5.16 -5.52 17.76
N CYS A 82 4.89 -5.24 16.48
CA CYS A 82 3.91 -4.23 16.05
C CYS A 82 2.60 -4.81 15.48
N VAL A 83 2.47 -6.15 15.37
CA VAL A 83 1.30 -6.78 14.74
C VAL A 83 -0.03 -6.37 15.37
N ASP A 84 -0.08 -6.27 16.70
CA ASP A 84 -1.31 -5.88 17.42
C ASP A 84 -1.63 -4.40 17.21
N ALA A 85 -0.60 -3.56 17.06
CA ALA A 85 -0.75 -2.13 16.81
C ALA A 85 -1.31 -1.81 15.42
N VAL A 86 -1.23 -2.75 14.47
CA VAL A 86 -1.84 -2.61 13.14
C VAL A 86 -3.22 -3.26 13.05
N GLY A 87 -3.81 -3.73 14.16
CA GLY A 87 -5.11 -4.41 14.19
C GLY A 87 -5.03 -5.93 14.05
N GLY A 88 -3.84 -6.51 14.08
CA GLY A 88 -3.60 -7.94 14.09
C GLY A 88 -3.79 -8.63 12.73
N PRO A 89 -3.67 -9.97 12.70
CA PRO A 89 -3.73 -10.76 11.47
C PRO A 89 -5.07 -10.64 10.74
N ALA A 90 -6.15 -10.43 11.50
CA ALA A 90 -7.49 -10.24 10.96
C ALA A 90 -7.58 -8.97 10.12
N TYR A 91 -6.91 -7.89 10.54
CA TYR A 91 -6.88 -6.64 9.77
C TYR A 91 -6.08 -6.81 8.48
N LEU A 92 -4.88 -7.39 8.54
CA LEU A 92 -4.07 -7.66 7.34
C LEU A 92 -4.85 -8.51 6.31
N SER A 93 -5.56 -9.53 6.80
CA SER A 93 -6.42 -10.37 5.96
C SER A 93 -7.59 -9.59 5.34
N SER A 94 -8.09 -8.54 6.01
CA SER A 94 -9.14 -7.68 5.48
C SER A 94 -8.66 -6.79 4.34
N LEU A 95 -7.40 -6.34 4.37
CA LEU A 95 -6.80 -5.52 3.30
C LEU A 95 -6.80 -6.25 1.96
N LEU A 96 -6.56 -7.56 1.98
CA LEU A 96 -6.59 -8.39 0.76
C LEU A 96 -7.97 -8.41 0.08
N LYS A 97 -9.04 -8.19 0.84
CA LYS A 97 -10.41 -8.16 0.31
C LYS A 97 -10.74 -6.84 -0.37
N VAL A 98 -10.01 -5.77 -0.02
CA VAL A 98 -10.21 -4.44 -0.59
C VAL A 98 -9.48 -4.32 -1.94
N GLY A 99 -8.23 -4.82 -2.00
CA GLY A 99 -7.30 -4.70 -3.14
C GLY A 99 -7.84 -4.96 -4.56
N PRO A 100 -8.60 -6.04 -4.84
CA PRO A 100 -9.04 -6.33 -6.21
C PRO A 100 -10.27 -5.54 -6.67
N THR A 101 -10.98 -4.85 -5.76
CA THR A 101 -12.24 -4.15 -6.09
C THR A 101 -11.99 -2.74 -6.65
N THR A 102 -10.83 -2.16 -6.37
CA THR A 102 -10.38 -0.85 -6.84
C THR A 102 -9.42 -1.02 -8.01
N ALA A 103 -9.92 -1.42 -9.17
CA ALA A 103 -9.19 -1.54 -10.45
C ALA A 103 -8.65 -0.18 -11.00
N HIS A 104 -8.07 0.65 -10.13
CA HIS A 104 -7.41 1.92 -10.42
C HIS A 104 -5.93 1.87 -9.95
N ILE A 105 -5.30 0.68 -9.95
CA ILE A 105 -3.90 0.44 -9.51
C ILE A 105 -2.87 0.92 -10.56
N VAL A 106 -3.26 1.81 -11.48
CA VAL A 106 -2.34 2.47 -12.42
C VAL A 106 -2.72 3.94 -12.57
N ARG A 107 -2.32 4.78 -11.62
CA ARG A 107 -2.08 6.19 -11.93
C ARG A 107 -0.99 6.78 -11.07
N TYR A 108 0.15 6.11 -11.08
CA TYR A 108 1.26 6.52 -10.25
C TYR A 108 2.58 6.16 -10.94
N ALA A 109 2.82 6.83 -12.06
CA ALA A 109 4.16 7.05 -12.56
C ALA A 109 4.11 8.38 -13.30
N GLN A 110 5.02 9.27 -12.93
CA GLN A 110 5.36 10.55 -13.55
C GLN A 110 4.80 11.79 -12.85
N ILE A 111 5.72 12.41 -12.10
CA ILE A 111 6.03 13.84 -12.24
C ILE A 111 6.18 14.18 -13.73
#